data_AF-A0A4U1FK77-F1
#
_entry.id   AF-A0A4U1FK77-F1
#
_cell.length_a   1.000
_cell.length_b   1.000
_cell.length_c   1.000
_cell.angle_alpha   90.00
_cell.angle_beta   90.00
_cell.angle_gamma   90.00
#
_symmetry.space_group_name_H-M   'P 1'
#
loop_
_entity.id
_entity.type
_entity.pdbx_description
1 polymer ?
#
loop_
_entity_poly.entity_id
_entity_poly.type
_entity_poly.pdbx_seq_one_letter_code
_entity_poly.pdbx_strand_id
1 'polypeptide(L)'
;MADTLFERATNSSWVVVFKALVTTHHLMVHGNERFIQYLASRNTLFNLSNFLDKSGSHGYDMSTFIRRYSRYLNEKAFSYRQMAFDFARVHPNELTNGVINAAFMLLFKDLIKLFACYNDGVINLLEKFFEMKKGQCKDALEIYKRFLTRMTRVSEFLKVA
;
A
#
# COMPACT_ATOMS: atom_id res chain seq x y z
N MET A 1 13.95 19.06 2.98
CA MET A 1 13.40 18.37 1.78
C MET A 1 12.03 17.74 2.06
N ALA A 2 11.87 16.96 3.14
CA ALA A 2 10.55 16.42 3.52
C ALA A 2 9.51 17.52 3.81
N ASP A 3 9.89 18.59 4.52
CA ASP A 3 8.96 19.70 4.83
C ASP A 3 8.45 20.42 3.58
N THR A 4 9.29 20.58 2.57
CA THR A 4 8.88 21.11 1.26
C THR A 4 7.82 20.23 0.61
N LEU A 5 7.93 18.90 0.69
CA LEU A 5 6.91 18.00 0.15
C LEU A 5 5.59 18.08 0.93
N PHE A 6 5.66 18.26 2.26
CA PHE A 6 4.47 18.48 3.09
C PHE A 6 3.77 19.79 2.75
N GLU A 7 4.52 20.87 2.54
CA GLU A 7 3.98 22.16 2.09
C GLU A 7 3.31 22.04 0.71
N ARG A 8 3.90 21.29 -0.23
CA ARG A 8 3.25 21.02 -1.53
C ARG A 8 1.97 20.19 -1.38
N ALA A 9 1.90 19.32 -0.37
CA ALA A 9 0.72 18.51 -0.10
C ALA A 9 -0.45 19.33 0.49
N THR A 10 -0.25 20.58 0.94
CA THR A 10 -1.34 21.46 1.39
C THR A 10 -1.94 22.32 0.27
N ASN A 11 -1.49 22.15 -0.97
CA ASN A 11 -2.01 22.90 -2.11
C ASN A 11 -3.47 22.51 -2.44
N SER A 12 -4.25 23.43 -3.02
CA SER A 12 -5.62 23.15 -3.44
C SER A 12 -5.71 22.31 -4.71
N SER A 13 -4.67 22.32 -5.56
CA SER A 13 -4.64 21.57 -6.82
C SER A 13 -4.33 20.09 -6.60
N TRP A 14 -5.22 19.22 -7.06
CA TRP A 14 -5.04 17.77 -7.03
C TRP A 14 -3.75 17.34 -7.72
N VAL A 15 -3.34 18.01 -8.80
CA VAL A 15 -2.12 17.69 -9.55
C VAL A 15 -0.89 17.92 -8.67
N VAL A 16 -0.84 19.03 -7.94
CA VAL A 16 0.29 19.40 -7.09
C VAL A 16 0.38 18.44 -5.90
N VAL A 17 -0.75 18.22 -5.22
CA VAL A 17 -0.81 17.32 -4.06
C VAL A 17 -0.45 15.89 -4.47
N PHE A 18 -1.00 15.41 -5.59
CA PHE A 18 -0.72 14.06 -6.06
C PHE A 18 0.75 13.87 -6.41
N LYS A 19 1.37 14.82 -7.13
CA LYS A 19 2.81 14.78 -7.42
C LYS A 19 3.65 14.76 -6.14
N ALA A 20 3.30 15.54 -5.12
CA ALA A 20 4.00 15.52 -3.84
C ALA A 20 3.93 14.15 -3.15
N LEU A 21 2.76 13.50 -3.15
CA LEU A 21 2.60 12.15 -2.59
C LEU A 21 3.41 11.11 -3.38
N VAL A 22 3.37 11.15 -4.72
CA VAL A 22 4.14 10.23 -5.58
C VAL A 22 5.64 10.42 -5.39
N THR A 23 6.11 11.66 -5.33
CA THR A 23 7.53 11.96 -5.05
C THR A 23 7.93 11.46 -3.66
N THR A 24 7.09 11.65 -2.65
CA THR A 24 7.36 11.12 -1.30
C THR A 24 7.48 9.60 -1.33
N HIS A 25 6.55 8.91 -1.99
CA HIS A 25 6.61 7.46 -2.12
C HIS A 25 7.87 6.99 -2.85
N HIS A 26 8.24 7.67 -3.95
CA HIS A 26 9.45 7.36 -4.68
C HIS A 26 10.70 7.48 -3.80
N LEU A 27 10.79 8.53 -2.99
CA LEU A 27 11.87 8.70 -2.02
C LEU A 27 11.84 7.66 -0.88
N MET A 28 10.66 7.20 -0.46
CA MET A 28 10.54 6.11 0.52
C MET A 28 11.07 4.78 -0.01
N VAL A 29 10.93 4.51 -1.32
CA VAL A 29 11.31 3.23 -1.92
C VAL A 29 12.74 3.25 -2.46
N HIS A 30 13.07 4.27 -3.24
CA HIS A 30 14.32 4.35 -3.99
C HIS A 30 15.33 5.34 -3.38
N GLY A 31 14.89 6.18 -2.46
CA GLY A 31 15.76 7.12 -1.76
C GLY A 31 16.61 6.47 -0.67
N ASN A 32 17.34 7.31 0.05
CA ASN A 32 18.11 6.88 1.23
C ASN A 32 17.17 6.53 2.39
N GLU A 33 17.47 5.47 3.15
CA GLU A 33 16.64 5.03 4.29
C GLU A 33 16.44 6.08 5.37
N ARG A 34 17.36 7.02 5.52
CA ARG A 34 17.20 8.17 6.41
C ARG A 34 15.92 8.94 6.13
N PHE A 35 15.44 8.94 4.89
CA PHE A 35 14.18 9.58 4.54
C PHE A 35 12.99 8.86 5.18
N ILE A 36 12.84 7.54 4.99
CA ILE A 36 11.71 6.80 5.59
C ILE A 36 11.81 6.73 7.11
N GLN A 37 13.02 6.66 7.68
CA GLN A 37 13.27 6.77 9.12
C GLN A 37 12.78 8.11 9.68
N TYR A 38 13.08 9.21 8.99
CA TYR A 38 12.59 10.53 9.35
C TYR A 38 11.05 10.62 9.26
N LEU A 39 10.43 10.00 8.26
CA LEU A 39 8.96 9.97 8.18
C LEU A 39 8.35 9.14 9.31
N ALA A 40 8.95 7.99 9.62
CA ALA A 40 8.50 7.08 10.67
C ALA A 40 8.61 7.67 12.08
N SER A 41 9.54 8.60 12.32
CA SER A 41 9.68 9.27 13.62
C SER A 41 8.58 10.31 13.90
N ARG A 42 7.85 10.76 12.87
CA ARG A 42 6.77 11.74 13.00
C ARG A 42 5.47 11.06 13.45
N ASN A 43 4.69 11.76 14.27
CA ASN A 43 3.36 11.28 14.70
C ASN A 43 2.29 11.46 13.62
N THR A 44 2.45 12.46 12.74
CA THR A 44 1.53 12.76 11.64
C THR A 44 2.32 13.16 10.40
N LEU A 45 1.96 12.57 9.26
CA LEU A 45 2.59 12.81 7.96
C LEU A 45 1.69 13.63 7.04
N PHE A 46 0.69 13.00 6.42
CA PHE A 46 -0.29 13.67 5.58
C PHE A 46 -1.67 13.71 6.25
N ASN A 47 -2.27 14.90 6.35
CA ASN A 47 -3.65 15.07 6.82
C ASN A 47 -4.58 15.46 5.67
N LEU A 48 -4.85 14.49 4.79
CA LEU A 48 -5.60 14.71 3.54
C LEU A 48 -6.96 14.02 3.54
N SER A 49 -7.47 13.55 4.68
CA SER A 49 -8.74 12.80 4.80
C SER A 49 -9.95 13.53 4.20
N ASN A 50 -9.95 14.87 4.25
CA ASN A 50 -11.00 15.74 3.71
C ASN A 50 -10.59 16.47 2.43
N PHE A 51 -9.47 16.07 1.79
CA PHE A 51 -9.01 16.73 0.57
C PHE A 51 -10.07 16.64 -0.55
N LEU A 52 -10.37 17.79 -1.15
CA LEU A 52 -11.31 17.92 -2.26
C LEU A 52 -10.90 19.07 -3.18
N ASP A 53 -10.57 18.73 -4.41
CA ASP A 53 -10.41 19.66 -5.51
C ASP A 53 -11.66 19.59 -6.41
N LYS A 54 -12.35 20.72 -6.55
CA LYS A 54 -13.55 20.85 -7.39
C LYS A 54 -13.23 21.36 -8.79
N SER A 55 -11.95 21.54 -9.13
CA SER A 55 -11.52 22.03 -10.44
C SER A 55 -11.51 20.92 -11.49
N GLY A 56 -12.08 21.24 -12.66
CA GLY A 56 -12.09 20.37 -13.85
C GLY A 56 -12.92 19.08 -13.70
N SER A 57 -12.96 18.30 -14.78
CA SER A 57 -13.66 17.00 -14.83
C SER A 57 -13.04 15.93 -13.93
N HIS A 58 -11.72 16.02 -13.66
CA HIS A 58 -10.96 14.99 -12.96
C HIS A 58 -10.69 15.28 -11.48
N GLY A 59 -10.88 16.51 -11.00
CA GLY A 59 -10.54 16.90 -9.63
C GLY A 59 -11.27 16.08 -8.56
N TYR A 60 -12.55 15.79 -8.79
CA TYR A 60 -13.37 15.03 -7.84
C TYR A 60 -12.91 13.57 -7.68
N ASP A 61 -12.66 12.89 -8.80
CA ASP A 61 -12.20 11.50 -8.82
C ASP A 61 -10.80 11.39 -8.21
N MET A 62 -9.89 12.29 -8.60
CA MET A 62 -8.52 12.31 -8.10
C MET A 62 -8.46 12.63 -6.61
N SER A 63 -9.38 13.46 -6.09
CA SER A 63 -9.49 13.74 -4.64
C SER A 63 -9.80 12.49 -3.83
N THR A 64 -10.64 11.59 -4.37
CA THR A 64 -10.92 10.30 -3.73
C THR A 64 -9.68 9.40 -3.73
N PHE A 65 -8.90 9.41 -4.81
CA PHE A 65 -7.65 8.65 -4.88
C PHE A 65 -6.58 9.20 -3.93
N ILE A 66 -6.39 10.52 -3.89
CA ILE A 66 -5.43 11.22 -3.01
C ILE A 66 -5.69 10.89 -1.53
N ARG A 67 -6.95 10.87 -1.10
CA ARG A 67 -7.35 10.46 0.26
C ARG A 67 -6.89 9.05 0.60
N ARG A 68 -7.08 8.10 -0.31
CA ARG A 68 -6.68 6.70 -0.11
C ARG A 68 -5.17 6.54 -0.14
N TYR A 69 -4.49 7.25 -1.06
CA TYR A 69 -3.05 7.13 -1.26
C TYR A 69 -2.25 7.77 -0.12
N SER A 70 -2.68 8.93 0.37
CA SER A 70 -2.07 9.54 1.56
C SER A 70 -2.18 8.65 2.80
N ARG A 71 -3.34 8.02 3.02
CA ARG A 71 -3.52 7.03 4.09
C ARG A 71 -2.53 5.85 3.95
N TYR A 72 -2.37 5.33 2.74
CA TYR A 72 -1.39 4.27 2.48
C TYR A 72 0.05 4.69 2.85
N LEU A 73 0.48 5.90 2.47
CA LEU A 73 1.84 6.36 2.80
C LEU A 73 2.04 6.58 4.30
N ASN A 74 1.02 7.08 5.01
CA ASN A 74 1.03 7.17 6.47
C ASN A 74 1.20 5.79 7.11
N GLU A 75 0.42 4.80 6.68
CA GLU A 75 0.51 3.42 7.17
C GLU A 75 1.87 2.78 6.85
N LYS A 76 2.43 3.04 5.66
CA LYS A 76 3.76 2.53 5.28
C LYS A 76 4.84 3.05 6.23
N ALA A 77 4.83 4.35 6.55
CA ALA A 77 5.78 4.92 7.50
C ALA A 77 5.54 4.46 8.95
N PHE A 78 4.28 4.30 9.36
CA PHE A 78 3.93 3.75 10.68
C PHE A 78 4.41 2.30 10.82
N SER A 79 4.20 1.47 9.80
CA SER A 79 4.73 0.10 9.77
C SER A 79 6.25 0.07 9.93
N TYR A 80 6.96 0.95 9.20
CA TYR A 80 8.41 1.11 9.35
C TYR A 80 8.80 1.54 10.77
N ARG A 81 8.04 2.43 11.42
CA ARG A 81 8.27 2.84 12.83
C ARG A 81 8.21 1.63 13.78
N GLN A 82 7.21 0.77 13.60
CA GLN A 82 6.98 -0.38 14.48
C GLN A 82 8.03 -1.48 14.28
N MET A 83 8.52 -1.62 13.05
CA MET A 83 9.37 -2.73 12.63
C MET A 83 10.86 -2.35 12.60
N ALA A 84 11.18 -1.05 12.57
CA ALA A 84 12.51 -0.48 12.29
C ALA A 84 13.16 -1.03 11.00
N PHE A 85 12.32 -1.49 10.05
CA PHE A 85 12.73 -2.26 8.88
C PHE A 85 11.69 -2.12 7.74
N ASP A 86 12.14 -2.07 6.48
CA ASP A 86 11.26 -2.02 5.30
C ASP A 86 11.20 -3.40 4.61
N PHE A 87 10.08 -4.09 4.74
CA PHE A 87 9.82 -5.37 4.07
C PHE A 87 9.86 -5.30 2.54
N ALA A 88 9.72 -4.12 1.94
CA ALA A 88 9.80 -3.96 0.50
C ALA A 88 11.25 -3.94 -0.03
N ARG A 89 12.26 -3.91 0.86
CA ARG A 89 13.68 -3.84 0.52
C ARG A 89 14.47 -5.10 0.86
N VAL A 90 13.83 -6.13 1.43
CA VAL A 90 14.52 -7.35 1.88
C VAL A 90 15.16 -8.06 0.69
N HIS A 91 16.48 -8.11 0.70
CA HIS A 91 17.23 -9.04 -0.14
C HIS A 91 17.49 -10.34 0.64
N PRO A 92 17.52 -11.52 -0.03
CA PRO A 92 17.83 -12.80 0.62
C PRO A 92 19.13 -12.77 1.43
N ASN A 93 20.08 -11.93 1.01
CA ASN A 93 21.40 -11.77 1.63
C ASN A 93 21.36 -10.95 2.93
N GLU A 94 20.24 -10.31 3.28
CA GLU A 94 20.06 -9.50 4.50
C GLU A 94 19.46 -10.31 5.66
N LEU A 95 19.01 -11.54 5.40
CA LEU A 95 18.51 -12.54 6.35
C LEU A 95 19.65 -13.21 7.16
N THR A 96 20.50 -12.39 7.77
CA THR A 96 21.82 -12.80 8.29
C THR A 96 21.83 -13.23 9.77
N ASN A 97 20.74 -13.00 10.51
CA ASN A 97 20.65 -13.34 11.93
C ASN A 97 19.32 -14.03 12.26
N GLY A 98 19.37 -15.03 13.16
CA GLY A 98 18.25 -15.86 13.59
C GLY A 98 17.02 -15.09 14.10
N VAL A 99 17.18 -13.88 14.64
CA VAL A 99 16.05 -13.03 15.06
C VAL A 99 15.23 -12.56 13.86
N ILE A 100 15.89 -12.05 12.81
CA ILE A 100 15.22 -11.58 11.59
C ILE A 100 14.64 -12.79 10.82
N ASN A 101 15.34 -13.92 10.81
CA ASN A 101 14.85 -15.15 10.18
C ASN A 101 13.61 -15.69 10.89
N ALA A 102 13.55 -15.63 12.22
CA ALA A 102 12.36 -16.01 12.97
C ALA A 102 11.17 -15.09 12.68
N ALA A 103 11.39 -13.78 12.64
CA ALA A 103 10.35 -12.80 12.29
C ALA A 103 9.84 -12.99 10.85
N PHE A 104 10.75 -13.18 9.89
CA PHE A 104 10.41 -13.48 8.50
C PHE A 104 9.62 -14.79 8.38
N MET A 105 10.02 -15.85 9.08
CA MET A 105 9.31 -17.13 9.10
C MET A 105 7.90 -17.03 9.68
N LEU A 106 7.69 -16.20 10.72
CA LEU A 106 6.35 -15.94 11.25
C LEU A 106 5.47 -15.22 10.23
N LEU A 107 6.00 -14.17 9.60
CA LEU A 107 5.29 -13.43 8.56
C LEU A 107 4.99 -14.28 7.34
N PHE A 108 5.92 -15.15 6.93
CA PHE A 108 5.72 -16.11 5.86
C PHE A 108 4.60 -17.10 6.19
N LYS A 109 4.59 -17.67 7.41
CA LYS A 109 3.52 -18.57 7.86
C LYS A 109 2.15 -17.90 7.85
N ASP A 110 2.07 -16.64 8.28
CA ASP A 110 0.82 -15.89 8.25
C ASP A 110 0.39 -15.54 6.83
N LEU A 111 1.34 -15.20 5.95
CA LEU A 111 1.07 -14.95 4.54
C LEU A 111 0.50 -16.19 3.84
N ILE A 112 1.08 -17.37 4.05
CA ILE A 112 0.58 -18.62 3.45
C ILE A 112 -0.85 -18.91 3.92
N LYS A 113 -1.15 -18.73 5.21
CA LYS A 113 -2.51 -18.92 5.73
C LYS A 113 -3.50 -17.91 5.16
N LEU A 114 -3.15 -16.62 5.15
CA LEU A 114 -3.99 -15.58 4.56
C LEU A 114 -4.23 -15.82 3.07
N PHE A 115 -3.21 -16.29 2.36
CA PHE A 115 -3.29 -16.63 0.95
C PHE A 115 -4.22 -17.82 0.69
N ALA A 116 -4.14 -18.88 1.49
CA ALA A 116 -5.06 -20.02 1.42
C ALA A 116 -6.51 -19.56 1.63
N CYS A 117 -6.78 -18.82 2.70
CA CYS A 117 -8.13 -18.28 2.96
C CYS A 117 -8.62 -17.34 1.85
N TYR A 118 -7.71 -16.55 1.25
CA TYR A 118 -8.08 -15.65 0.17
C TYR A 118 -8.41 -16.40 -1.12
N ASN A 119 -7.66 -17.46 -1.45
CA ASN A 119 -7.95 -18.35 -2.56
C ASN A 119 -9.30 -19.05 -2.38
N ASP A 120 -9.56 -19.64 -1.21
CA ASP A 120 -10.84 -20.29 -0.90
C ASP A 120 -12.02 -19.32 -1.02
N GLY A 121 -11.85 -18.09 -0.52
CA GLY A 121 -12.85 -17.03 -0.64
C GLY A 121 -13.15 -16.66 -2.10
N VAL A 122 -12.12 -16.64 -2.95
CA VAL A 122 -12.28 -16.36 -4.40
C VAL A 122 -12.89 -17.55 -5.13
N ILE A 123 -12.52 -18.78 -4.81
CA ILE A 123 -13.15 -19.99 -5.39
C ILE A 123 -14.65 -19.99 -5.09
N ASN A 124 -15.04 -19.79 -3.83
CA ASN A 124 -16.44 -19.72 -3.42
C ASN A 124 -17.20 -18.55 -4.08
N LEU A 125 -16.53 -17.40 -4.26
CA LEU A 125 -17.08 -16.26 -5.00
C LEU A 125 -17.34 -16.61 -6.48
N LEU A 126 -16.42 -17.32 -7.12
CA LEU A 126 -16.53 -17.73 -8.52
C LEU A 126 -17.57 -18.83 -8.73
N GLU A 127 -17.67 -19.81 -7.82
CA GLU A 127 -18.71 -20.85 -7.85
C GLU A 127 -20.10 -20.24 -7.89
N LYS A 128 -20.34 -19.20 -7.08
CA LYS A 128 -21.65 -18.53 -6.98
C LYS A 128 -21.88 -17.47 -8.06
N PHE A 129 -20.86 -17.14 -8.86
CA PHE A 129 -20.87 -15.94 -9.71
C PHE A 129 -22.04 -15.92 -10.70
N PHE A 130 -22.37 -17.07 -11.29
CA PHE A 130 -23.45 -17.19 -12.28
C PHE A 130 -24.86 -17.18 -11.67
N GLU A 131 -24.96 -17.36 -10.35
CA GLU A 131 -26.22 -17.30 -9.59
C GLU A 131 -26.48 -15.91 -8.98
N MET A 132 -25.49 -15.01 -9.04
CA MET A 132 -25.56 -13.67 -8.46
C MET A 132 -26.40 -12.69 -9.28
N LYS A 133 -26.96 -11.67 -8.62
CA LYS A 133 -27.62 -10.55 -9.29
C LYS A 133 -26.58 -9.66 -9.99
N LYS A 134 -26.98 -8.99 -11.08
CA LYS A 134 -26.11 -8.12 -11.92
C LYS A 134 -25.21 -7.14 -11.12
N GLY A 135 -25.74 -6.53 -10.05
CA GLY A 135 -24.95 -5.65 -9.18
C GLY A 135 -23.84 -6.39 -8.43
N GLN A 136 -24.17 -7.54 -7.84
CA GLN A 136 -23.22 -8.41 -7.14
C GLN A 136 -22.16 -9.00 -8.07
N CYS A 137 -22.51 -9.34 -9.32
CA CYS A 137 -21.53 -9.78 -10.32
C CYS A 137 -20.47 -8.70 -10.61
N LYS A 138 -20.85 -7.42 -10.60
CA LYS A 138 -19.91 -6.31 -10.82
C LYS A 138 -18.91 -6.22 -9.66
N ASP A 139 -19.39 -6.32 -8.44
CA ASP A 139 -18.56 -6.31 -7.23
C ASP A 139 -17.64 -7.55 -7.18
N ALA A 140 -18.18 -8.73 -7.49
CA ALA A 140 -17.42 -9.98 -7.55
C ALA A 140 -16.29 -9.90 -8.60
N LEU A 141 -16.58 -9.32 -9.77
CA LEU A 141 -15.57 -9.11 -10.81
C LEU A 141 -14.48 -8.13 -10.37
N GLU A 142 -14.83 -7.07 -9.64
CA GLU A 142 -13.83 -6.15 -9.09
C GLU A 142 -12.95 -6.82 -8.04
N ILE A 143 -13.53 -7.63 -7.16
CA ILE A 143 -12.80 -8.43 -6.17
C ILE A 143 -11.83 -9.39 -6.87
N TYR A 144 -12.28 -10.07 -7.93
CA TYR A 144 -11.44 -10.98 -8.71
C TYR A 144 -10.26 -10.25 -9.39
N LYS A 145 -10.48 -9.07 -9.99
CA LYS A 145 -9.38 -8.26 -10.58
C LYS A 145 -8.35 -7.82 -9.54
N ARG A 146 -8.80 -7.46 -8.34
CA ARG A 146 -7.93 -7.12 -7.21
C ARG A 146 -7.18 -8.34 -6.68
N PHE A 147 -7.79 -9.53 -6.73
CA PHE A 147 -7.13 -10.78 -6.39
C PHE A 147 -5.97 -11.09 -7.35
N LEU A 148 -6.17 -10.98 -8.66
CA LEU A 148 -5.12 -11.22 -9.66
C LEU A 148 -3.87 -10.34 -9.46
N THR A 149 -4.07 -9.06 -9.15
CA THR A 149 -2.95 -8.14 -8.88
C THR A 149 -2.22 -8.44 -7.57
N ARG A 150 -2.93 -8.98 -6.56
CA ARG A 150 -2.33 -9.42 -5.30
C ARG A 150 -1.57 -10.74 -5.45
N MET A 151 -2.06 -11.67 -6.27
CA MET A 151 -1.38 -12.93 -6.60
C MET A 151 0.04 -12.70 -7.15
N THR A 152 0.20 -11.72 -8.05
CA THR A 152 1.52 -11.38 -8.61
C THR A 152 2.51 -10.95 -7.52
N ARG A 153 2.07 -10.13 -6.56
CA ARG A 153 2.92 -9.65 -5.46
C ARG A 153 3.26 -10.74 -4.45
N VAL A 154 2.32 -11.64 -4.17
CA VAL A 154 2.59 -12.82 -3.33
C VAL A 154 3.62 -13.71 -4.01
N SER A 155 3.51 -13.93 -5.32
CA SER A 155 4.50 -14.70 -6.09
C SER A 155 5.90 -14.07 -6.04
N GLU A 156 6.01 -12.75 -6.08
CA GLU A 156 7.29 -12.04 -5.90
C GLU A 156 7.86 -12.23 -4.49
N PHE A 157 7.03 -12.12 -3.45
CA PHE A 157 7.46 -12.35 -2.07
C PHE A 157 7.93 -13.80 -1.83
N LEU A 158 7.21 -14.78 -2.40
CA LEU A 158 7.60 -16.20 -2.34
C LEU A 158 8.94 -16.50 -3.03
N LYS A 159 9.44 -15.64 -3.91
CA LYS A 159 10.79 -15.79 -4.51
C LYS A 159 11.91 -15.33 -3.59
N VAL A 160 11.59 -14.53 -2.57
CA VAL A 160 12.55 -14.00 -1.59
C VAL A 160 12.67 -14.94 -0.38
N ALA A 161 11.59 -15.68 -0.08
CA ALA A 161 11.53 -16.72 0.95
C ALA A 161 12.20 -18.03 0.49
#